data_AF-A0A9J5YHW4-F1
#
_entry.id   AF-A0A9J5YHW4-F1
#
_cell.length_a   1.000
_cell.length_b   1.000
_cell.length_c   1.000
_cell.angle_alpha   90.00
_cell.angle_beta   90.00
_cell.angle_gamma   90.00
#
_symmetry.space_group_name_H-M   'P 1'
#
loop_
_entity.id
_entity.type
_entity.pdbx_description
1 polymer ?
#
loop_
_entity_poly.entity_id
_entity_poly.type
_entity_poly.pdbx_seq_one_letter_code
_entity_poly.pdbx_strand_id
1 'polypeptide(L)' 'MVVDYQEKQFAQGVIPTTYMRREDAPKERELLCGRLIDRPIRPLFPPGFHHEVQTWLGV' A
#
# COMPACT_ATOMS: atom_id res chain seq x y z
N MET A 1 11.85 6.27 -0.42
CA MET A 1 10.43 6.24 0.00
C MET A 1 9.82 4.94 -0.48
N VAL A 2 9.18 4.21 0.43
CA VAL A 2 8.45 2.96 0.19
C VAL A 2 7.00 3.19 0.62
N VAL A 3 6.05 2.84 -0.24
CA VAL A 3 4.61 2.93 0.04
C VAL A 3 4.02 1.53 -0.01
N ASP A 4 3.61 1.03 1.14
CA ASP A 4 2.92 -0.25 1.30
C ASP A 4 1.43 0.04 1.46
N TYR A 5 0.63 -0.36 0.46
CA TYR A 5 -0.82 -0.28 0.52
C TYR A 5 -1.41 -1.68 0.62
N GLN A 6 -2.26 -1.92 1.61
CA GLN A 6 -2.93 -3.20 1.83
C GLN A 6 -4.42 -2.99 2.08
N GLU A 7 -5.25 -3.61 1.27
CA GLU A 7 -6.71 -3.61 1.39
C GLU A 7 -7.18 -4.89 2.06
N LYS A 8 -7.70 -4.74 3.28
CA LYS A 8 -8.17 -5.89 4.03
C LYS A 8 -9.56 -6.29 3.55
N GLN A 9 -9.77 -7.58 3.29
CA GLN A 9 -11.05 -8.09 2.78
C GLN A 9 -12.18 -7.92 3.79
N PHE A 10 -11.86 -7.82 5.08
CA PHE A 10 -12.85 -7.46 6.09
C PHE A 10 -13.44 -6.07 5.85
N ALA A 11 -12.70 -5.13 5.24
CA ALA A 11 -13.19 -3.80 4.94
C ALA A 11 -14.31 -3.83 3.87
N GLN A 12 -14.35 -4.90 3.09
CA GLN A 12 -15.41 -5.21 2.13
C GLN A 12 -16.50 -6.11 2.73
N GLY A 13 -16.40 -6.47 4.01
CA GLY A 13 -17.31 -7.41 4.68
C GLY A 13 -17.17 -8.86 4.20
N VAL A 14 -16.10 -9.19 3.46
CA VAL A 14 -15.88 -10.51 2.87
C VAL A 14 -14.86 -11.27 3.70
N ILE A 15 -15.23 -12.48 4.15
CA ILE A 15 -14.29 -13.41 4.76
C ILE A 15 -13.50 -14.08 3.62
N PRO A 16 -12.15 -13.97 3.59
CA PRO A 16 -11.36 -14.55 2.52
C PRO A 16 -11.54 -16.07 2.46
N THR A 17 -12.10 -16.55 1.35
CA THR A 17 -12.41 -17.96 1.06
C THR A 17 -11.22 -18.78 0.56
N THR A 18 -10.06 -18.15 0.35
CA THR A 18 -8.81 -18.80 -0.07
C THR A 18 -8.32 -19.80 0.99
N TYR A 19 -7.62 -20.86 0.56
CA TYR A 19 -7.13 -21.99 1.39
C TYR A 19 -6.43 -21.58 2.69
N MET A 20 -5.67 -20.46 2.70
CA MET A 20 -4.99 -19.95 3.89
C MET A 20 -5.82 -18.98 4.75
N ARG A 21 -7.01 -18.54 4.30
CA ARG A 21 -7.83 -17.46 4.90
C ARG A 21 -7.01 -16.21 5.27
N ARG A 22 -5.94 -15.95 4.52
CA ARG A 22 -5.03 -14.83 4.68
C ARG A 22 -5.00 -14.03 3.38
N GLU A 23 -4.82 -12.74 3.52
CA GLU A 23 -4.46 -11.89 2.40
C GLU A 23 -3.04 -12.25 1.98
N ASP A 24 -2.94 -12.70 0.74
CA ASP A 24 -1.70 -13.18 0.13
C ASP A 24 -0.88 -11.98 -0.39
N ALA A 25 0.05 -12.24 -1.31
CA ALA A 25 0.83 -11.20 -2.00
C ALA A 25 -0.05 -10.02 -2.50
N PRO A 26 0.50 -8.79 -2.50
CA PRO A 26 -0.26 -7.60 -2.88
C PRO A 26 -0.83 -7.72 -4.29
N LYS A 27 -2.13 -7.46 -4.40
CA LYS A 27 -2.86 -7.49 -5.67
C LYS A 27 -2.42 -6.31 -6.54
N GLU A 28 -2.59 -6.45 -7.86
CA GLU A 28 -2.25 -5.37 -8.80
C GLU A 28 -2.91 -4.03 -8.43
N ARG A 29 -4.17 -4.07 -7.96
CA ARG A 29 -4.87 -2.87 -7.48
C ARG A 29 -4.16 -2.20 -6.32
N GLU A 30 -3.65 -2.97 -5.35
CA GLU A 30 -2.95 -2.44 -4.19
C GLU A 30 -1.62 -1.79 -4.59
N LEU A 31 -0.90 -2.43 -5.53
CA LEU A 31 0.34 -1.89 -6.10
C LEU A 31 0.08 -0.58 -6.88
N LEU A 32 -1.01 -0.52 -7.65
CA LEU A 32 -1.42 0.69 -8.37
C LEU A 32 -1.82 1.82 -7.40
N CYS A 33 -2.57 1.51 -6.35
CA CYS A 33 -2.92 2.45 -5.29
C CYS A 33 -1.66 2.99 -4.58
N GLY A 34 -0.71 2.13 -4.22
CA GLY A 34 0.57 2.56 -3.65
C GLY A 34 1.34 3.52 -4.56
N ARG A 35 1.36 3.25 -5.88
CA ARG A 35 1.99 4.14 -6.88
C ARG A 35 1.24 5.47 -7.05
N LEU A 36 -0.08 5.46 -6.96
CA LEU A 36 -0.89 6.68 -7.00
C LEU A 36 -0.61 7.60 -5.81
N ILE A 37 -0.23 7.05 -4.67
CA ILE A 37 0.14 7.80 -3.46
C ILE A 37 1.60 8.25 -3.52
N ASP A 38 2.53 7.40 -4.00
CA ASP A 38 3.95 7.75 -4.08
C ASP A 38 4.23 8.93 -5.04
N ARG A 39 3.58 8.95 -6.21
CA ARG A 39 3.77 9.98 -7.24
C ARG A 39 3.57 11.43 -6.76
N PRO A 40 2.48 11.78 -6.06
CA PRO A 40 2.26 13.14 -5.57
C PRO A 40 3.10 13.49 -4.34
N ILE A 41 3.49 12.51 -3.51
CA ILE A 41 4.23 12.78 -2.28
C ILE A 41 5.74 12.96 -2.55
N ARG A 42 6.30 12.21 -3.51
CA ARG A 42 7.72 12.31 -3.89
C ARG A 42 8.21 13.74 -4.23
N PRO A 43 7.50 14.58 -4.99
CA PRO A 43 7.95 15.95 -5.27
C PRO A 43 7.78 16.91 -4.09
N LEU A 44 7.05 16.54 -3.03
CA LEU A 44 6.88 17.38 -1.84
C LEU A 44 8.11 17.35 -0.91
N PHE A 45 9.02 16.39 -1.10
CA PHE A 45 10.23 16.34 -0.30
C PHE A 45 11.22 17.43 -0.71
N PRO A 46 11.85 18.11 0.27
CA PRO A 46 12.91 19.06 -0.01
C PRO A 46 14.06 18.42 -0.79
N PRO A 47 14.75 19.17 -1.67
CA PRO A 47 15.94 18.68 -2.35
C PRO A 47 17.02 18.31 -1.32
N GLY A 48 17.63 17.13 -1.48
CA GLY A 48 18.64 16.59 -0.56
C GLY A 48 18.07 15.77 0.61
N PHE A 49 16.76 15.53 0.66
CA PHE A 49 16.15 14.65 1.64
C PHE A 49 16.37 13.16 1.26
N HIS A 50 17.36 12.52 1.89
CA HIS A 50 17.75 11.13 1.66
C HIS A 50 17.32 10.16 2.78
N HIS A 51 16.52 10.64 3.74
CA HIS A 51 16.05 9.78 4.81
C HIS A 51 15.14 8.67 4.28
N GLU A 52 15.25 7.50 4.88
CA GLU A 52 14.35 6.40 4.61
C GLU A 52 12.96 6.74 5.11
N VAL A 53 11.99 6.76 4.20
CA VAL A 53 10.57 7.02 4.50
C VAL A 53 9.80 5.79 4.12
N GLN A 54 9.15 5.16 5.09
CA GLN A 54 8.19 4.09 4.89
C GLN A 54 6.80 4.61 5.23
N THR A 55 5.87 4.50 4.28
CA THR A 55 4.47 4.87 4.45
C THR A 55 3.62 3.61 4.35
N TRP A 56 2.99 3.21 5.45
CA TRP A 56 2.07 2.07 5.50
C TRP A 56 0.63 2.59 5.51
N LEU A 57 -0.19 2.10 4.57
CA LEU A 57 -1.60 2.45 4.46
C LEU A 57 -2.45 1.18 4.39
N GLY A 58 -3.20 0.93 5.46
CA GLY A 58 -4.14 -0.17 5.56
C GLY A 58 -5.59 0.33 5.52
N VAL A 59 -6.41 -0.32 4.69
CA VAL A 59 -7.87 -0.12 4.65
C VAL A 59 -8.55 -1.34 5.25
#